data_AF-A0A4U9HV17-F1
#
_entry.id   AF-A0A4U9HV17-F1
#
_cell.length_a   1.000
_cell.length_b   1.000
_cell.length_c   1.000
_cell.angle_alpha   90.00
_cell.angle_beta   90.00
_cell.angle_gamma   90.00
#
_symmetry.space_group_name_H-M   'P 1'
#
loop_
_entity.id
_entity.type
_entity.pdbx_description
1 polymer ?
#
loop_
_entity_poly.entity_id
_entity_poly.type
_entity_poly.pdbx_seq_one_letter_code
_entity_poly.pdbx_strand_id
1 'polypeptide(L)'
;MPFVRNKETGQFFDPQKLHTLNHHGDFFKVAGPLNIGRTPQGRPIVFQAGASDDGKKLAAKHADAIFTHHDTYDEAQAFWHDVKSQLKQHGRSNDELHIFQGVSVIVGKDADDVEQQYQTTAALVSINDALNYLGRYFEHHDFSQYPLDEPFPDIGDLGKNSFRSTTDEIKRNARERNLTLRQVALEAASPRPRFSRHSGTGGGRPSAVV
;
A
#
# COMPACT_ATOMS: atom_id res chain seq x y z
N MET A 1 -2.72 -34.61 9.04
CA MET A 1 -3.57 -34.37 7.85
C MET A 1 -4.88 -35.14 8.04
N PRO A 2 -6.07 -34.52 7.88
CA PRO A 2 -7.35 -35.19 8.13
C PRO A 2 -7.71 -36.24 7.07
N PHE A 3 -7.18 -36.11 5.85
CA PHE A 3 -7.43 -37.05 4.75
C PHE A 3 -6.45 -38.23 4.79
N VAL A 4 -6.98 -39.43 5.07
CA VAL A 4 -6.24 -40.70 5.13
C VAL A 4 -6.13 -41.30 3.73
N ARG A 5 -7.23 -41.29 2.96
CA ARG A 5 -7.34 -41.80 1.58
C ARG A 5 -6.94 -43.28 1.45
N ASN A 6 -7.33 -44.11 2.41
CA ASN A 6 -7.08 -45.55 2.36
C ASN A 6 -8.05 -46.24 1.39
N LYS A 7 -7.51 -46.85 0.33
CA LYS A 7 -8.30 -47.55 -0.69
C LYS A 7 -8.70 -48.97 -0.27
N GLU A 8 -7.92 -49.63 0.58
CA GLU A 8 -8.18 -50.99 1.06
C GLU A 8 -9.35 -51.02 2.05
N THR A 9 -9.36 -50.08 3.00
CA THR A 9 -10.41 -49.98 4.02
C THR A 9 -11.60 -49.11 3.61
N GLY A 10 -11.48 -48.37 2.50
CA GLY A 10 -12.46 -47.36 2.08
C GLY A 10 -12.47 -46.08 2.92
N GLN A 11 -11.54 -45.93 3.88
CA GLN A 11 -11.49 -44.77 4.77
C GLN A 11 -10.87 -43.54 4.08
N PHE A 12 -11.70 -42.58 3.69
CA PHE A 12 -11.22 -41.35 3.03
C PHE A 12 -10.62 -40.32 4.00
N PHE A 13 -11.22 -40.11 5.16
CA PHE A 13 -10.74 -39.16 6.18
C PHE A 13 -10.97 -39.69 7.60
N ASP A 14 -10.29 -39.08 8.56
CA ASP A 14 -10.45 -39.36 9.98
C ASP A 14 -11.44 -38.36 10.60
N PRO A 15 -12.64 -38.80 11.04
CA PRO A 15 -13.64 -37.91 11.63
C PRO A 15 -13.17 -37.18 12.89
N GLN A 16 -12.24 -37.77 13.66
CA GLN A 16 -11.71 -37.14 14.87
C GLN A 16 -10.80 -35.93 14.57
N LYS A 17 -10.35 -35.80 13.31
CA LYS A 17 -9.51 -34.70 12.82
C LYS A 17 -10.30 -33.63 12.05
N LEU A 18 -11.63 -33.74 12.00
CA LEU A 18 -12.53 -32.74 11.41
C LEU A 18 -13.20 -31.94 12.53
N HIS A 19 -13.06 -30.62 12.50
CA HIS A 19 -13.56 -29.74 13.56
C HIS A 19 -14.51 -28.69 12.99
N THR A 20 -15.66 -28.51 13.64
CA THR A 20 -16.54 -27.36 13.42
C THR A 20 -15.94 -26.12 14.09
N LEU A 21 -16.20 -24.95 13.50
CA LEU A 21 -15.72 -23.67 14.02
C LEU A 21 -16.64 -23.13 15.12
N ASN A 22 -17.97 -23.26 14.93
CA ASN A 22 -19.02 -22.77 15.82
C ASN A 22 -18.81 -21.32 16.33
N HIS A 23 -18.29 -20.45 15.47
CA HIS A 23 -18.05 -19.05 15.80
C HIS A 23 -19.38 -18.29 15.93
N HIS A 24 -19.51 -17.52 17.01
CA HIS A 24 -20.62 -16.62 17.27
C HIS A 24 -20.06 -15.28 17.75
N GLY A 25 -20.01 -14.29 16.87
CA GLY A 25 -19.57 -12.94 17.19
C GLY A 25 -20.64 -11.91 16.85
N ASP A 26 -20.33 -10.64 17.11
CA ASP A 26 -21.25 -9.52 16.90
C ASP A 26 -21.64 -9.34 15.43
N PHE A 27 -20.73 -9.67 14.51
CA PHE A 27 -20.92 -9.48 13.06
C PHE A 27 -21.22 -10.76 12.30
N PHE A 28 -20.78 -11.94 12.78
CA PHE A 28 -20.88 -13.20 12.05
C PHE A 28 -21.19 -14.39 12.96
N LYS A 29 -22.00 -15.32 12.44
CA LYS A 29 -22.21 -16.66 13.02
C LYS A 29 -21.86 -17.72 11.97
N VAL A 30 -20.89 -18.57 12.26
CA VAL A 30 -20.34 -19.54 11.31
C VAL A 30 -20.12 -20.90 11.99
N ALA A 31 -20.87 -21.92 11.58
CA ALA A 31 -20.76 -23.27 12.12
C ALA A 31 -19.49 -24.01 11.65
N GLY A 32 -19.13 -23.91 10.36
CA GLY A 32 -18.13 -24.79 9.75
C GLY A 32 -18.65 -26.24 9.56
N PRO A 33 -17.77 -27.22 9.27
CA PRO A 33 -16.34 -27.08 8.99
C PRO A 33 -16.09 -26.47 7.60
N LEU A 34 -14.85 -26.03 7.37
CA LEU A 34 -14.43 -25.62 6.04
C LEU A 34 -14.36 -26.85 5.11
N ASN A 35 -14.86 -26.72 3.87
CA ASN A 35 -14.96 -27.83 2.91
C ASN A 35 -13.68 -28.09 2.09
N ILE A 36 -12.55 -27.47 2.47
CA ILE A 36 -11.25 -27.63 1.82
C ILE A 36 -10.15 -27.96 2.85
N GLY A 37 -9.18 -28.77 2.42
CA GLY A 37 -8.01 -29.11 3.24
C GLY A 37 -7.01 -27.96 3.35
N ARG A 38 -6.16 -28.01 4.38
CA ARG A 38 -5.02 -27.10 4.49
C ARG A 38 -4.00 -27.37 3.38
N THR A 39 -3.41 -26.29 2.87
CA THR A 39 -2.26 -26.34 1.97
C THR A 39 -0.97 -26.66 2.74
N PRO A 40 0.16 -26.98 2.07
CA PRO A 40 1.44 -27.26 2.75
C PRO A 40 1.92 -26.15 3.69
N GLN A 41 1.70 -24.88 3.31
CA GLN A 41 1.98 -23.70 4.13
C GLN A 41 0.98 -23.48 5.28
N GLY A 42 -0.07 -24.30 5.35
CA GLY A 42 -1.04 -24.29 6.43
C GLY A 42 -2.15 -23.23 6.32
N ARG A 43 -1.81 -21.98 6.03
CA ARG A 43 -2.76 -20.89 5.72
C ARG A 43 -2.20 -19.93 4.67
N PRO A 44 -3.04 -19.14 3.98
CA PRO A 44 -2.55 -18.03 3.16
C PRO A 44 -1.72 -17.03 3.99
N ILE A 45 -0.75 -16.40 3.35
CA ILE A 45 -0.02 -15.25 3.90
C ILE A 45 -0.98 -14.06 3.93
N VAL A 46 -1.06 -13.38 5.06
CA VAL A 46 -1.96 -12.25 5.30
C VAL A 46 -1.17 -10.96 5.16
N PHE A 47 -1.42 -10.25 4.07
CA PHE A 47 -0.95 -8.89 3.85
C PHE A 47 -1.97 -7.88 4.36
N GLN A 48 -1.47 -6.76 4.87
CA GLN A 48 -2.28 -5.62 5.30
C GLN A 48 -1.61 -4.30 4.85
N ALA A 49 -2.37 -3.21 4.67
CA ALA A 49 -1.85 -1.94 4.15
C ALA A 49 -2.43 -0.69 4.85
N GLY A 50 -2.86 -0.82 6.10
CA GLY A 50 -3.45 0.27 6.87
C GLY A 50 -2.40 1.03 7.66
N ALA A 51 -2.24 2.32 7.34
CA ALA A 51 -1.26 3.20 8.00
C ALA A 51 -1.80 3.90 9.27
N SER A 52 -3.12 3.82 9.55
CA SER A 52 -3.71 4.41 10.77
C SER A 52 -3.29 3.64 12.03
N ASP A 53 -3.47 4.23 13.21
CA ASP A 53 -3.15 3.56 14.48
C ASP A 53 -3.90 2.23 14.65
N ASP A 54 -5.19 2.20 14.29
CA ASP A 54 -5.96 0.95 14.35
C ASP A 54 -5.55 -0.04 13.25
N GLY A 55 -5.14 0.45 12.09
CA GLY A 55 -4.55 -0.36 11.03
C GLY A 55 -3.26 -1.04 11.48
N LYS A 56 -2.37 -0.29 12.12
CA LYS A 56 -1.10 -0.79 12.68
C LYS A 56 -1.36 -1.83 13.78
N LYS A 57 -2.28 -1.57 14.71
CA LYS A 57 -2.67 -2.55 15.75
C LYS A 57 -3.20 -3.84 15.16
N LEU A 58 -4.10 -3.74 14.17
CA LEU A 58 -4.68 -4.90 13.49
C LEU A 58 -3.58 -5.73 12.81
N ALA A 59 -2.65 -5.07 12.13
CA ALA A 59 -1.56 -5.72 11.44
C ALA A 59 -0.55 -6.36 12.42
N ALA A 60 -0.19 -5.64 13.49
CA ALA A 60 0.64 -6.17 14.57
C ALA A 60 0.04 -7.44 15.19
N LYS A 61 -1.28 -7.55 15.24
CA LYS A 61 -1.97 -8.74 15.77
C LYS A 61 -2.07 -9.90 14.76
N HIS A 62 -2.31 -9.63 13.48
CA HIS A 62 -2.77 -10.66 12.53
C HIS A 62 -1.97 -10.81 11.23
N ALA A 63 -1.27 -9.77 10.78
CA ALA A 63 -0.62 -9.77 9.48
C ALA A 63 0.74 -10.49 9.53
N ASP A 64 1.06 -11.22 8.47
CA ASP A 64 2.43 -11.74 8.24
C ASP A 64 3.29 -10.70 7.53
N ALA A 65 2.65 -9.78 6.80
CA ALA A 65 3.30 -8.73 6.06
C ALA A 65 2.46 -7.44 6.02
N ILE A 66 3.14 -6.30 6.03
CA ILE A 66 2.55 -4.98 5.80
C ILE A 66 3.16 -4.37 4.55
N PHE A 67 2.33 -3.83 3.67
CA PHE A 67 2.76 -2.90 2.64
C PHE A 67 2.58 -1.47 3.15
N THR A 68 3.62 -0.64 3.00
CA THR A 68 3.58 0.77 3.38
C THR A 68 4.24 1.64 2.32
N HIS A 69 3.96 2.94 2.35
CA HIS A 69 4.59 3.92 1.49
C HIS A 69 4.89 5.19 2.28
N HIS A 70 6.17 5.43 2.53
CA HIS A 70 6.70 6.65 3.11
C HIS A 70 7.61 7.38 2.11
N ASP A 71 7.64 8.71 2.14
CA ASP A 71 8.41 9.52 1.21
C ASP A 71 9.91 9.48 1.55
N THR A 72 10.24 9.36 2.85
CA THR A 72 11.62 9.38 3.34
C THR A 72 12.01 8.11 4.08
N TYR A 73 13.33 7.88 4.17
CA TYR A 73 13.88 6.80 4.98
C TYR A 73 13.53 6.96 6.46
N ASP A 74 13.60 8.18 6.99
CA ASP A 74 13.34 8.45 8.41
C ASP A 74 11.88 8.18 8.79
N GLU A 75 10.93 8.55 7.93
CA GLU A 75 9.52 8.20 8.10
C GLU A 75 9.30 6.68 8.04
N ALA A 76 9.92 6.00 7.08
CA ALA A 76 9.84 4.55 6.97
C ALA A 76 10.44 3.84 8.19
N GLN A 77 11.54 4.36 8.72
CA GLN A 77 12.18 3.85 9.92
C GLN A 77 11.33 4.09 11.16
N ALA A 78 10.73 5.28 11.30
CA ALA A 78 9.82 5.60 12.39
C ALA A 78 8.60 4.67 12.37
N PHE A 79 7.99 4.45 11.20
CA PHE A 79 6.89 3.51 11.03
C PHE A 79 7.30 2.07 11.39
N TRP A 80 8.48 1.64 10.93
CA TRP A 80 9.02 0.32 11.27
C TRP A 80 9.15 0.15 12.78
N HIS A 81 9.74 1.11 13.50
CA HIS A 81 9.90 1.05 14.94
C HIS A 81 8.56 1.00 15.67
N ASP A 82 7.61 1.84 15.27
CA ASP A 82 6.27 1.88 15.85
C ASP A 82 5.57 0.51 15.71
N VAL A 83 5.44 0.01 14.48
CA VAL A 83 4.77 -1.28 14.23
C VAL A 83 5.46 -2.44 14.96
N LYS A 84 6.81 -2.50 14.93
CA LYS A 84 7.54 -3.57 15.62
C LYS A 84 7.38 -3.51 17.13
N SER A 85 7.31 -2.32 17.72
CA SER A 85 7.12 -2.16 19.17
C SER A 85 5.80 -2.76 19.67
N GLN A 86 4.77 -2.80 18.81
CA GLN A 86 3.44 -3.32 19.13
C GLN A 86 3.38 -4.86 19.12
N LEU A 87 4.29 -5.54 18.42
CA LEU A 87 4.29 -7.00 18.28
C LEU A 87 4.38 -7.72 19.63
N LYS A 88 5.21 -7.20 20.54
CA LYS A 88 5.42 -7.80 21.87
C LYS A 88 4.12 -7.87 22.68
N GLN A 89 3.23 -6.88 22.51
CA GLN A 89 1.93 -6.85 23.20
C GLN A 89 1.00 -7.98 22.73
N HIS A 90 1.25 -8.54 21.55
CA HIS A 90 0.52 -9.67 20.97
C HIS A 90 1.28 -11.00 21.07
N GLY A 91 2.38 -11.05 21.85
CA GLY A 91 3.19 -12.26 22.00
C GLY A 91 3.94 -12.67 20.74
N ARG A 92 4.14 -11.74 19.80
CA ARG A 92 4.85 -11.96 18.54
C ARG A 92 6.27 -11.41 18.60
N SER A 93 7.16 -12.08 17.91
CA SER A 93 8.54 -11.67 17.67
C SER A 93 8.65 -10.78 16.44
N ASN A 94 9.75 -10.02 16.34
CA ASN A 94 9.99 -9.12 15.22
C ASN A 94 10.05 -9.86 13.87
N ASP A 95 10.45 -11.12 13.83
CA ASP A 95 10.62 -11.87 12.59
C ASP A 95 9.29 -12.40 12.02
N GLU A 96 8.21 -12.35 12.79
CA GLU A 96 6.90 -12.86 12.37
C GLU A 96 6.09 -11.87 11.52
N LEU A 97 6.54 -10.62 11.38
CA LEU A 97 5.87 -9.60 10.58
C LEU A 97 6.87 -8.90 9.66
N HIS A 98 6.74 -9.07 8.36
CA HIS A 98 7.56 -8.36 7.37
C HIS A 98 6.95 -6.99 7.03
N ILE A 99 7.80 -5.99 6.79
CA ILE A 99 7.35 -4.65 6.39
C ILE A 99 7.99 -4.36 5.03
N PHE A 100 7.13 -4.12 4.04
CA PHE A 100 7.50 -3.86 2.66
C PHE A 100 7.18 -2.40 2.31
N GLN A 101 8.22 -1.58 2.21
CA GLN A 101 8.12 -0.22 1.70
C GLN A 101 7.98 -0.26 0.18
N GLY A 102 6.91 0.33 -0.34
CA GLY A 102 6.72 0.54 -1.77
C GLY A 102 7.74 1.55 -2.29
N VAL A 103 8.53 1.16 -3.29
CA VAL A 103 9.50 2.01 -3.96
C VAL A 103 9.29 1.96 -5.47
N SER A 104 9.50 3.09 -6.13
CA SER A 104 9.63 3.18 -7.59
C SER A 104 11.09 3.47 -7.91
N VAL A 105 11.65 2.81 -8.91
CA VAL A 105 13.07 2.93 -9.27
C VAL A 105 13.19 3.13 -10.76
N ILE A 106 13.97 4.12 -11.17
CA ILE A 106 14.39 4.35 -12.55
C ILE A 106 15.90 4.18 -12.58
N VAL A 107 16.40 3.29 -13.44
CA VAL A 107 17.82 2.94 -13.52
C VAL A 107 18.37 3.48 -14.84
N GLY A 108 19.41 4.31 -14.77
CA GLY A 108 20.08 4.87 -15.93
C GLY A 108 21.59 4.92 -15.74
N LYS A 109 22.30 5.17 -16.84
CA LYS A 109 23.77 5.23 -16.86
C LYS A 109 24.32 6.44 -16.08
N ASP A 110 23.55 7.53 -16.09
CA ASP A 110 23.83 8.78 -15.39
C ASP A 110 22.51 9.52 -15.10
N ALA A 111 22.59 10.69 -14.46
CA ALA A 111 21.43 11.47 -14.06
C ALA A 111 20.59 11.98 -15.25
N ASP A 112 21.23 12.29 -16.38
CA ASP A 112 20.54 12.80 -17.56
C ASP A 112 19.75 11.68 -18.25
N ASP A 113 20.32 10.47 -18.33
CA ASP A 113 19.62 9.27 -18.80
C ASP A 113 18.39 8.95 -17.93
N VAL A 114 18.54 8.98 -16.60
CA VAL A 114 17.41 8.77 -15.67
C VAL A 114 16.31 9.81 -15.87
N GLU A 115 16.67 11.10 -15.96
CA GLU A 115 15.68 12.17 -16.17
C GLU A 115 15.01 12.02 -17.54
N GLN A 116 15.75 11.68 -18.59
CA GLN A 116 15.18 11.45 -19.91
C GLN A 116 14.20 10.26 -19.92
N GLN A 117 14.52 9.16 -19.23
CA GLN A 117 13.64 8.01 -19.07
C GLN A 117 12.35 8.37 -18.31
N TYR A 118 12.47 9.13 -17.22
CA TYR A 118 11.33 9.65 -16.48
C TYR A 118 10.43 10.49 -17.39
N GLN A 119 11.00 11.48 -18.09
CA GLN A 119 10.25 12.38 -18.97
C GLN A 119 9.58 11.62 -20.10
N THR A 120 10.26 10.63 -20.69
CA THR A 120 9.70 9.78 -21.75
C THR A 120 8.47 9.01 -21.25
N THR A 121 8.55 8.45 -20.04
CA THR A 121 7.43 7.71 -19.44
C THR A 121 6.28 8.63 -19.04
N ALA A 122 6.58 9.78 -18.43
CA ALA A 122 5.58 10.77 -18.06
C ALA A 122 4.84 11.33 -19.30
N ALA A 123 5.54 11.49 -20.43
CA ALA A 123 4.94 11.94 -21.68
C ALA A 123 3.97 10.94 -22.33
N LEU A 124 3.97 9.67 -21.90
CA LEU A 124 2.99 8.67 -22.38
C LEU A 124 1.60 8.88 -21.77
N VAL A 125 1.51 9.63 -20.66
CA VAL A 125 0.22 9.91 -20.01
C VAL A 125 -0.40 11.14 -20.64
N SER A 126 -1.54 10.95 -21.30
CA SER A 126 -2.33 12.07 -21.79
C SER A 126 -2.90 12.87 -20.61
N ILE A 127 -3.13 14.18 -20.80
CA ILE A 127 -3.71 15.00 -19.73
C ILE A 127 -5.10 14.50 -19.32
N ASN A 128 -5.88 13.96 -20.25
CA ASN A 128 -7.21 13.41 -19.95
C ASN A 128 -7.12 12.17 -19.05
N ASP A 129 -6.17 11.27 -19.32
CA ASP A 129 -5.93 10.10 -18.48
C ASP A 129 -5.40 10.50 -17.10
N ALA A 130 -4.53 11.52 -17.04
CA ALA A 130 -4.01 12.06 -15.79
C ALA A 130 -5.13 12.64 -14.90
N LEU A 131 -6.05 13.42 -15.48
CA LEU A 131 -7.21 13.96 -14.76
C LEU A 131 -8.16 12.85 -14.31
N ASN A 132 -8.40 11.84 -15.14
CA ASN A 132 -9.23 10.69 -14.77
C ASN A 132 -8.61 9.92 -13.59
N TYR A 133 -7.31 9.65 -13.66
CA TYR A 133 -6.56 8.98 -12.60
C TYR A 133 -6.59 9.78 -11.29
N LEU A 134 -6.41 11.10 -11.37
CA LEU A 134 -6.55 11.99 -10.21
C LEU A 134 -7.95 11.92 -9.60
N GLY A 135 -8.99 11.96 -10.45
CA GLY A 135 -10.40 11.86 -10.06
C GLY A 135 -10.69 10.63 -9.19
N ARG A 136 -10.07 9.48 -9.46
CA ARG A 136 -10.23 8.24 -8.68
C ARG A 136 -10.01 8.44 -7.18
N TYR A 137 -9.02 9.25 -6.78
CA TYR A 137 -8.75 9.50 -5.37
C TYR A 137 -9.82 10.37 -4.70
N PHE A 138 -10.47 11.23 -5.48
CA PHE A 138 -11.48 12.18 -5.05
C PHE A 138 -12.88 11.73 -5.49
N GLU A 139 -13.25 10.47 -5.21
CA GLU A 139 -14.62 9.96 -5.47
C GLU A 139 -15.04 10.03 -6.95
N HIS A 140 -14.09 9.83 -7.86
CA HIS A 140 -14.28 9.98 -9.31
C HIS A 140 -14.70 11.40 -9.74
N HIS A 141 -14.27 12.42 -8.98
CA HIS A 141 -14.52 13.82 -9.31
C HIS A 141 -13.95 14.17 -10.70
N ASP A 142 -14.75 14.85 -11.51
CA ASP A 142 -14.35 15.31 -12.84
C ASP A 142 -13.51 16.59 -12.72
N PHE A 143 -12.18 16.46 -12.85
CA PHE A 143 -11.30 17.63 -12.84
C PHE A 143 -11.23 18.37 -14.18
N SER A 144 -11.77 17.82 -15.27
CA SER A 144 -11.73 18.49 -16.59
C SER A 144 -12.58 19.76 -16.66
N GLN A 145 -13.48 19.95 -15.70
CA GLN A 145 -14.30 21.15 -15.55
C GLN A 145 -13.52 22.39 -15.10
N TYR A 146 -12.29 22.21 -14.60
CA TYR A 146 -11.45 23.31 -14.11
C TYR A 146 -10.35 23.68 -15.11
N PRO A 147 -9.90 24.95 -15.14
CA PRO A 147 -8.76 25.35 -15.96
C PRO A 147 -7.48 24.61 -15.54
N LEU A 148 -6.77 24.05 -16.52
CA LEU A 148 -5.57 23.24 -16.29
C LEU A 148 -4.39 24.02 -15.68
N ASP A 149 -4.24 25.28 -16.10
CA ASP A 149 -3.07 26.10 -15.79
C ASP A 149 -3.34 27.13 -14.68
N GLU A 150 -4.44 26.93 -13.95
CA GLU A 150 -4.78 27.65 -12.71
C GLU A 150 -4.39 26.80 -11.48
N PRO A 151 -4.25 27.42 -10.28
CA PRO A 151 -3.98 26.70 -9.04
C PRO A 151 -4.96 25.54 -8.82
N PHE A 152 -4.47 24.45 -8.20
CA PHE A 152 -5.30 23.29 -7.88
C PHE A 152 -6.58 23.73 -7.12
N PRO A 153 -7.78 23.31 -7.58
CA PRO A 153 -9.05 23.81 -7.06
C PRO A 153 -9.25 23.44 -5.59
N ASP A 154 -9.92 24.31 -4.85
CA ASP A 154 -10.37 23.98 -3.50
C ASP A 154 -11.60 23.06 -3.58
N ILE A 155 -11.36 21.78 -3.37
CA ILE A 155 -12.34 20.69 -3.47
C ILE A 155 -12.86 20.22 -2.10
N GLY A 156 -12.57 20.98 -1.04
CA GLY A 156 -13.06 20.73 0.31
C GLY A 156 -12.67 19.34 0.86
N ASP A 157 -13.69 18.61 1.30
CA ASP A 157 -13.57 17.34 2.01
C ASP A 157 -13.59 16.09 1.10
N LEU A 158 -13.59 16.27 -0.24
CA LEU A 158 -13.58 15.13 -1.17
C LEU A 158 -12.40 14.19 -0.88
N GLY A 159 -12.67 12.88 -0.92
CA GLY A 159 -11.69 11.82 -0.67
C GLY A 159 -11.48 11.42 0.79
N LYS A 160 -12.10 12.14 1.74
CA LYS A 160 -11.96 11.91 3.19
C LYS A 160 -12.42 10.52 3.65
N ASN A 161 -13.38 9.90 2.96
CA ASN A 161 -13.97 8.61 3.33
C ASN A 161 -13.35 7.40 2.60
N SER A 162 -12.42 7.61 1.66
CA SER A 162 -11.83 6.52 0.87
C SER A 162 -10.30 6.60 0.86
N PHE A 163 -9.74 7.61 0.18
CA PHE A 163 -8.30 7.76 -0.01
C PHE A 163 -7.73 8.90 0.86
N ARG A 164 -8.15 8.97 2.12
CA ARG A 164 -7.87 10.14 2.98
C ARG A 164 -6.40 10.52 3.03
N SER A 165 -5.51 9.58 3.34
CA SER A 165 -4.07 9.87 3.44
C SER A 165 -3.50 10.43 2.13
N THR A 166 -3.83 9.79 1.00
CA THR A 166 -3.38 10.22 -0.34
C THR A 166 -3.94 11.58 -0.73
N THR A 167 -5.24 11.80 -0.50
CA THR A 167 -5.89 13.06 -0.87
C THR A 167 -5.45 14.23 -0.01
N ASP A 168 -5.24 14.01 1.30
CA ASP A 168 -4.69 15.02 2.20
C ASP A 168 -3.25 15.40 1.80
N GLU A 169 -2.44 14.42 1.40
CA GLU A 169 -1.09 14.65 0.89
C GLU A 169 -1.10 15.45 -0.43
N ILE A 170 -1.94 15.07 -1.40
CA ILE A 170 -2.09 15.79 -2.68
C ILE A 170 -2.51 17.24 -2.43
N LYS A 171 -3.55 17.46 -1.61
CA LYS A 171 -4.06 18.81 -1.28
C LYS A 171 -2.97 19.65 -0.59
N ARG A 172 -2.22 19.06 0.35
CA ARG A 172 -1.12 19.75 1.04
C ARG A 172 0.00 20.13 0.07
N ASN A 173 0.49 19.18 -0.73
CA ASN A 173 1.57 19.40 -1.69
C ASN A 173 1.19 20.45 -2.74
N ALA A 174 -0.05 20.40 -3.25
CA ALA A 174 -0.55 21.38 -4.22
C ALA A 174 -0.56 22.80 -3.65
N ARG A 175 -0.95 22.97 -2.38
CA ARG A 175 -0.96 24.26 -1.68
C ARG A 175 0.45 24.75 -1.36
N GLU A 176 1.29 23.91 -0.76
CA GLU A 176 2.66 24.28 -0.34
C GLU A 176 3.56 24.65 -1.53
N ARG A 177 3.35 24.02 -2.69
CA ARG A 177 4.15 24.24 -3.90
C ARG A 177 3.45 25.11 -4.95
N ASN A 178 2.25 25.61 -4.65
CA ASN A 178 1.40 26.40 -5.55
C ASN A 178 1.27 25.77 -6.95
N LEU A 179 0.94 24.48 -7.00
CA LEU A 179 0.86 23.71 -8.24
C LEU A 179 -0.41 24.01 -9.02
N THR A 180 -0.30 24.00 -10.34
CA THR A 180 -1.48 24.03 -11.22
C THR A 180 -2.18 22.67 -11.24
N LEU A 181 -3.45 22.63 -11.64
CA LEU A 181 -4.18 21.38 -11.82
C LEU A 181 -3.45 20.41 -12.77
N ARG A 182 -2.88 20.92 -13.88
CA ARG A 182 -2.09 20.13 -14.83
C ARG A 182 -0.93 19.43 -14.13
N GLN A 183 -0.17 20.16 -13.31
CA GLN A 183 0.98 19.62 -12.59
C GLN A 183 0.55 18.55 -11.59
N VAL A 184 -0.52 18.81 -10.81
CA VAL A 184 -1.04 17.84 -9.85
C VAL A 184 -1.52 16.56 -10.53
N ALA A 185 -2.24 16.68 -11.65
CA ALA A 185 -2.74 15.53 -12.40
C ALA A 185 -1.59 14.66 -12.94
N LEU A 186 -0.58 15.29 -13.56
CA LEU A 186 0.58 14.58 -14.09
C LEU A 186 1.44 13.96 -12.97
N GLU A 187 1.63 14.65 -11.85
CA GLU A 187 2.35 14.07 -10.70
C GLU A 187 1.59 12.91 -10.06
N ALA A 188 0.26 12.96 -10.02
CA ALA A 188 -0.55 11.85 -9.51
C ALA A 188 -0.49 10.62 -10.42
N ALA A 189 -0.50 10.83 -11.74
CA ALA A 189 -0.47 9.73 -12.72
C ALA A 189 0.94 9.21 -13.03
N SER A 190 1.98 10.02 -12.82
CA SER A 190 3.38 9.68 -13.05
C SER A 190 4.26 10.25 -11.92
N PRO A 191 4.08 9.74 -10.68
CA PRO A 191 4.81 10.22 -9.53
C PRO A 191 6.31 9.97 -9.70
N ARG A 192 7.11 10.99 -9.39
CA ARG A 192 8.57 10.84 -9.33
C ARG A 192 8.94 9.87 -8.21
N PRO A 193 9.97 9.03 -8.40
CA PRO A 193 10.60 8.31 -7.29
C PRO A 193 11.04 9.28 -6.19
N ARG A 194 10.46 9.18 -4.98
CA ARG A 194 10.79 10.04 -3.83
C ARG A 194 11.71 9.37 -2.82
N PHE A 195 11.64 8.05 -2.73
CA PHE A 195 12.43 7.26 -1.80
C PHE A 195 13.90 7.21 -2.26
N SER A 196 14.74 8.09 -1.72
CA SER A 196 16.18 8.13 -2.00
C SER A 196 16.99 7.95 -0.71
N ARG A 197 17.96 7.03 -0.72
CA ARG A 197 18.95 6.90 0.36
C ARG A 197 20.19 7.70 -0.04
N HIS A 198 20.44 8.81 0.65
CA HIS A 198 21.65 9.60 0.42
C HIS A 198 22.88 8.85 0.93
N SER A 199 23.77 8.43 0.02
CA SER A 199 25.14 8.07 0.35
C SER A 199 26.07 9.19 -0.12
N GLY A 200 26.14 10.29 0.63
CA GLY A 200 27.13 11.34 0.34
C GLY A 200 26.73 12.74 0.77
N THR A 201 27.63 13.39 1.51
CA THR A 201 27.62 14.81 1.85
C THR A 201 27.71 15.68 0.58
N GLY A 202 26.66 16.43 0.25
CA GLY A 202 26.71 17.44 -0.81
C GLY A 202 25.34 17.94 -1.23
N GLY A 203 25.03 19.20 -0.92
CA GLY A 203 23.78 19.85 -1.31
C GLY A 203 23.68 19.99 -2.83
N GLY A 204 22.92 19.10 -3.47
CA GLY A 204 22.54 19.15 -4.88
C GLY A 204 21.22 18.40 -5.05
N ARG A 205 20.34 18.91 -5.93
CA ARG A 205 19.00 18.36 -6.18
C ARG A 205 19.06 16.86 -6.56
N PRO A 206 18.02 16.09 -6.21
CA PRO A 206 18.09 14.63 -6.15
C PRO A 206 18.14 13.99 -7.54
N SER A 207 19.18 13.19 -7.78
CA SER A 207 19.21 12.18 -8.82
C SER A 207 19.04 10.83 -8.12
N ALA A 208 17.90 10.17 -8.32
CA ALA A 208 17.73 8.79 -7.87
C ALA A 208 18.52 7.90 -8.84
N VAL A 209 19.71 7.48 -8.42
CA VAL A 209 20.45 6.37 -9.03
C VAL A 209 20.36 5.22 -8.04
N VAL A 210 19.62 4.16 -8.40
CA VAL A 210 19.77 2.82 -7.83
C VAL A 210 19.90 1.86 -8.99
#